data_AF-A0A356B4Z7-F1
#
_entry.id   AF-A0A356B4Z7-F1
#
_cell.length_a   1.000
_cell.length_b   1.000
_cell.length_c   1.000
_cell.angle_alpha   90.00
_cell.angle_beta   90.00
_cell.angle_gamma   90.00
#
_symmetry.space_group_name_H-M   'P 1'
#
loop_
_entity.id
_entity.type
_entity.pdbx_description
1 polymer ?
#
loop_
_entity_poly.entity_id
_entity_poly.type
_entity_poly.pdbx_seq_one_letter_code
_entity_poly.pdbx_strand_id
1 'polypeptide(L)'
;MQHLSELIRQYKAAPSEQLKDEILNYLIMLEESGRLIVSGDEAMLVINDWVEFKDNIKLKKKEAGIYAAAEMYPFPDGSYMCYYYEIILKNYTNSQLEEYKNNCRELSEDTPDGEFFSALAVAVSHNPDESDNVFMAPNQTAAQLWFGKF
;
A
#
# COMPACT_ATOMS: atom_id res chain seq x y z
N MET A 1 -27.91 13.85 4.00
CA MET A 1 -27.74 12.61 3.23
C MET A 1 -28.23 11.45 4.08
N GLN A 2 -29.08 10.58 3.53
CA GLN A 2 -29.47 9.33 4.20
C GLN A 2 -28.30 8.33 4.14
N HIS A 3 -28.14 7.50 5.17
CA HIS A 3 -27.07 6.51 5.27
C HIS A 3 -27.32 5.34 4.30
N LEU A 4 -26.29 4.78 3.65
CA LEU A 4 -26.41 3.69 2.65
C LEU A 4 -27.25 2.49 3.16
N SER A 5 -27.09 2.15 4.44
CA SER A 5 -27.86 1.07 5.07
C SER A 5 -29.37 1.31 5.06
N GLU A 6 -29.81 2.57 5.14
CA GLU A 6 -31.21 2.95 5.09
C GLU A 6 -31.78 2.81 3.68
N LEU A 7 -31.02 3.23 2.65
CA LEU A 7 -31.39 3.06 1.24
C LEU A 7 -31.53 1.57 0.89
N ILE A 8 -30.59 0.74 1.33
CA ILE A 8 -30.65 -0.73 1.13
C ILE A 8 -31.86 -1.32 1.85
N ARG A 9 -32.18 -0.86 3.07
CA ARG A 9 -33.35 -1.33 3.81
C ARG A 9 -34.65 -0.99 3.09
N GLN A 10 -34.76 0.23 2.56
CA GLN A 10 -35.92 0.67 1.78
C GLN A 10 -36.05 -0.13 0.48
N TYR A 11 -34.94 -0.35 -0.24
CA TYR A 11 -34.94 -1.16 -1.46
C TYR A 11 -35.36 -2.61 -1.19
N LYS A 12 -34.92 -3.22 -0.09
CA LYS A 12 -35.35 -4.58 0.30
C LYS A 12 -36.84 -4.66 0.65
N ALA A 13 -37.41 -3.59 1.21
CA ALA A 13 -38.84 -3.55 1.54
C ALA A 13 -39.72 -3.28 0.30
N ALA A 14 -39.26 -2.43 -0.62
CA ALA A 14 -39.97 -2.07 -1.84
C ALA A 14 -38.97 -1.77 -2.98
N PRO A 15 -38.59 -2.78 -3.78
CA PRO A 15 -37.64 -2.59 -4.87
C PRO A 15 -38.16 -1.62 -5.93
N SER A 16 -37.33 -0.66 -6.34
CA SER A 16 -37.61 0.25 -7.46
C SER A 16 -36.32 0.65 -8.17
N GLU A 17 -36.41 0.98 -9.47
CA GLU A 17 -35.25 1.45 -10.24
C GLU A 17 -34.72 2.77 -9.68
N GLN A 18 -35.58 3.65 -9.17
CA GLN A 18 -35.15 4.89 -8.53
C GLN A 18 -34.26 4.63 -7.30
N LEU A 19 -34.65 3.72 -6.41
CA LEU A 19 -33.85 3.37 -5.22
C LEU A 19 -32.53 2.68 -5.60
N LYS A 20 -32.54 1.89 -6.67
CA LYS A 20 -31.34 1.24 -7.20
C LYS A 20 -30.34 2.27 -7.74
N ASP A 21 -30.80 3.26 -8.50
CA ASP A 21 -29.96 4.34 -9.02
C ASP A 21 -29.42 5.23 -7.89
N GLU A 22 -30.25 5.53 -6.88
CA GLU A 22 -29.81 6.28 -5.69
C GLU A 22 -28.72 5.52 -4.90
N ILE A 23 -28.85 4.20 -4.74
CA ILE A 23 -27.82 3.36 -4.12
C ILE A 23 -26.54 3.36 -4.95
N LEU A 24 -26.63 3.18 -6.27
CA LEU A 24 -25.48 3.18 -7.19
C LEU A 24 -24.74 4.52 -7.16
N ASN A 25 -25.46 5.63 -7.24
CA ASN A 25 -24.85 6.97 -7.16
C ASN A 25 -24.18 7.22 -5.80
N TYR A 26 -24.76 6.71 -4.71
CA TYR A 26 -24.15 6.79 -3.39
C TYR A 26 -22.86 5.96 -3.31
N LEU A 27 -22.84 4.76 -3.89
CA LEU A 27 -21.65 3.91 -3.95
C LEU A 27 -20.53 4.55 -4.78
N ILE A 28 -20.85 5.10 -5.96
CA ILE A 28 -19.89 5.83 -6.81
C ILE A 28 -19.31 7.02 -6.05
N MET A 29 -20.14 7.81 -5.36
CA MET A 29 -19.66 8.93 -4.53
C MET A 29 -18.74 8.46 -3.40
N LEU A 30 -19.03 7.30 -2.78
CA LEU A 30 -18.15 6.72 -1.76
C LEU A 30 -16.84 6.21 -2.37
N GLU A 31 -16.85 5.67 -3.59
CA GLU A 31 -15.65 5.24 -4.32
C GLU A 31 -14.75 6.43 -4.66
N GLU A 32 -15.33 7.46 -5.27
CA GLU A 32 -14.63 8.70 -5.64
C GLU A 32 -14.10 9.47 -4.42
N SER A 33 -14.72 9.29 -3.25
CA SER A 33 -14.27 9.89 -1.99
C SER A 33 -13.35 8.99 -1.15
N GLY A 34 -13.00 7.78 -1.62
CA GLY A 34 -12.14 6.83 -0.90
C GLY A 34 -12.77 6.22 0.36
N ARG A 35 -14.10 6.24 0.48
CA ARG A 35 -14.88 5.84 1.66
C ARG A 35 -15.59 4.49 1.54
N LEU A 36 -15.41 3.74 0.44
CA LEU A 36 -15.89 2.36 0.34
C LEU A 36 -15.01 1.42 1.15
N ILE A 37 -15.40 1.18 2.41
CA ILE A 37 -14.99 0.00 3.16
C ILE A 37 -16.17 -0.97 3.12
N VAL A 38 -16.12 -1.93 2.19
CA VAL A 38 -17.13 -2.99 2.08
C VAL A 38 -16.87 -4.03 3.17
N SER A 39 -17.69 -4.00 4.21
CA SER A 39 -17.77 -5.07 5.22
C SER A 39 -18.62 -6.22 4.69
N GLY A 40 -18.02 -7.40 4.52
CA GLY A 40 -18.71 -8.63 4.13
C GLY A 40 -17.75 -9.81 3.96
N ASP A 41 -17.24 -10.28 5.09
CA ASP A 41 -16.64 -11.59 5.40
C ASP A 41 -15.53 -12.19 4.48
N GLU A 42 -14.32 -12.16 5.05
CA GLU A 42 -13.21 -13.13 4.94
C GLU A 42 -12.20 -13.10 3.77
N ALA A 43 -12.19 -12.08 2.90
CA ALA A 43 -11.14 -11.99 1.84
C ALA A 43 -10.49 -10.63 1.60
N MET A 44 -10.74 -9.60 2.42
CA MET A 44 -9.85 -8.44 2.52
C MET A 44 -9.18 -8.47 3.88
N LEU A 45 -8.18 -9.35 4.01
CA LEU A 45 -7.14 -9.16 5.01
C LEU A 45 -6.67 -7.72 4.90
N VAL A 46 -6.73 -7.03 6.04
CA VAL A 46 -6.19 -5.72 6.29
C VAL A 46 -4.81 -5.59 5.63
N ILE A 47 -4.72 -5.05 4.41
CA ILE A 47 -3.45 -4.56 3.87
C ILE A 47 -3.24 -3.12 4.37
N ASN A 48 -3.50 -2.90 5.66
CA ASN A 48 -3.01 -1.74 6.38
C ASN A 48 -1.83 -2.12 7.29
N ASP A 49 -1.42 -3.39 7.33
CA ASP A 49 -0.20 -3.77 8.02
C ASP A 49 1.00 -3.76 7.08
N TRP A 50 2.18 -3.66 7.68
CA TRP A 50 3.43 -3.73 6.96
C TRP A 50 3.67 -5.15 6.49
N VAL A 51 3.99 -5.28 5.20
CA VAL A 51 4.43 -6.52 4.58
C VAL A 51 5.94 -6.47 4.46
N GLU A 52 6.61 -7.48 4.98
CA GLU A 52 8.06 -7.58 5.02
C GLU A 52 8.58 -8.44 3.86
N PHE A 53 9.65 -7.97 3.22
CA PHE A 53 10.30 -8.61 2.08
C PHE A 53 11.80 -8.69 2.34
N LYS A 54 12.39 -9.86 2.06
CA LYS A 54 13.85 -10.11 2.15
C LYS A 54 14.47 -9.70 3.51
N ASP A 55 13.67 -9.66 4.58
CA ASP A 55 14.03 -9.26 5.95
C ASP A 55 14.59 -7.83 6.12
N ASN A 56 14.51 -7.01 5.06
CA ASN A 56 15.16 -5.70 5.03
C ASN A 56 14.36 -4.61 4.34
N ILE A 57 13.21 -4.95 3.75
CA ILE A 57 12.26 -4.01 3.15
C ILE A 57 10.88 -4.26 3.77
N LYS A 58 10.20 -3.20 4.17
CA LYS A 58 8.81 -3.23 4.62
C LYS A 58 8.00 -2.27 3.78
N LEU A 59 6.83 -2.71 3.34
CA LEU A 59 5.88 -1.88 2.59
C LEU A 59 4.51 -1.89 3.25
N LYS A 60 3.85 -0.74 3.25
CA LYS A 60 2.47 -0.61 3.73
C LYS A 60 1.69 0.26 2.76
N LYS A 61 0.58 -0.27 2.24
CA LYS A 61 -0.38 0.53 1.47
C LYS A 61 -0.99 1.58 2.40
N LYS A 62 -0.93 2.85 1.99
CA LYS A 62 -1.55 3.97 2.72
C LYS A 62 -2.91 4.28 2.11
N GLU A 63 -2.93 4.37 0.78
CA GLU A 63 -4.13 4.58 -0.04
C GLU A 63 -3.86 4.03 -1.46
N ALA A 64 -4.84 4.15 -2.36
CA ALA A 64 -4.67 3.72 -3.74
C ALA A 64 -3.49 4.47 -4.41
N GLY A 65 -2.53 3.72 -4.95
CA GLY A 65 -1.34 4.27 -5.59
C GLY A 65 -0.30 4.86 -4.64
N ILE A 66 -0.47 4.79 -3.32
CA ILE A 66 0.50 5.34 -2.34
C ILE A 66 0.89 4.30 -1.30
N TYR A 67 2.20 4.11 -1.17
CA TYR A 67 2.80 3.12 -0.30
C TYR A 67 3.86 3.78 0.57
N ALA A 68 3.94 3.40 1.84
CA ALA A 68 5.12 3.72 2.64
C ALA A 68 6.11 2.57 2.55
N ALA A 69 7.39 2.91 2.47
CA ALA A 69 8.51 1.99 2.48
C ALA A 69 9.42 2.28 3.67
N ALA A 70 9.93 1.23 4.29
CA ALA A 70 11.02 1.29 5.24
C ALA A 70 12.06 0.26 4.82
N GLU A 71 13.33 0.65 4.79
CA GLU A 71 14.42 -0.20 4.33
C GLU A 71 15.63 -0.15 5.26
N MET A 72 16.36 -1.26 5.30
CA MET A 72 17.66 -1.40 5.96
C MET A 72 18.71 -1.85 4.96
N TYR A 73 19.77 -1.05 4.81
CA TYR A 73 20.91 -1.35 3.96
C TYR A 73 22.18 -1.52 4.80
N PRO A 74 22.83 -2.70 4.80
CA PRO A 74 24.04 -2.95 5.57
C PRO A 74 25.29 -2.34 4.91
N PHE A 75 26.20 -1.80 5.73
CA PHE A 75 27.54 -1.41 5.34
C PHE A 75 28.60 -2.45 5.76
N PRO A 76 29.78 -2.50 5.10
CA PRO A 76 30.85 -3.44 5.44
C PRO A 76 31.41 -3.32 6.86
N ASP A 77 31.25 -2.16 7.50
CA ASP A 77 31.70 -1.91 8.87
C ASP A 77 30.72 -2.42 9.94
N GLY A 78 29.61 -3.02 9.51
CA GLY A 78 28.55 -3.54 10.37
C GLY A 78 27.50 -2.51 10.76
N SER A 79 27.63 -1.25 10.32
CA SER A 79 26.58 -0.24 10.43
C SER A 79 25.50 -0.44 9.36
N TYR A 80 24.36 0.22 9.50
CA TYR A 80 23.24 0.16 8.55
C TYR A 80 22.74 1.56 8.26
N MET A 81 22.38 1.81 7.00
CA MET A 81 21.50 2.91 6.64
C MET A 81 20.06 2.43 6.74
N CYS A 82 19.26 3.12 7.52
CA CYS A 82 17.84 2.88 7.64
C CYS A 82 17.09 4.07 7.07
N TYR A 83 16.12 3.86 6.18
CA TYR A 83 15.41 4.97 5.56
C TYR A 83 13.94 4.66 5.30
N TYR A 84 13.11 5.69 5.43
CA TYR A 84 11.67 5.66 5.23
C TYR A 84 11.27 6.71 4.20
N TYR A 85 10.33 6.35 3.31
CA TYR A 85 9.84 7.22 2.26
C TYR A 85 8.47 6.77 1.75
N GLU A 86 7.81 7.65 1.01
CA GLU A 86 6.57 7.33 0.30
C GLU A 86 6.79 7.07 -1.19
N ILE A 87 6.17 6.01 -1.68
CA ILE A 87 6.12 5.64 -3.09
C ILE A 87 4.75 6.02 -3.63
N ILE A 88 4.74 6.99 -4.53
CA ILE A 88 3.54 7.48 -5.19
C ILE A 88 3.55 6.95 -6.63
N LEU A 89 2.85 5.85 -6.88
CA LEU A 89 2.87 5.15 -8.18
C LEU A 89 2.41 6.01 -9.35
N LYS A 90 1.49 6.96 -9.12
CA LYS A 90 1.03 7.91 -10.14
C LYS A 90 2.14 8.84 -10.67
N ASN A 91 3.28 8.92 -9.99
CA ASN A 91 4.44 9.70 -10.48
C ASN A 91 5.24 8.93 -11.55
N TYR A 92 4.91 7.65 -11.78
CA TYR A 92 5.58 6.78 -12.74
C TYR A 92 4.64 6.46 -13.88
N THR A 93 5.19 6.40 -15.09
CA THR A 93 4.46 5.89 -16.25
C THR A 93 4.37 4.36 -16.21
N ASN A 94 3.38 3.79 -16.89
CA ASN A 94 3.23 2.33 -16.99
C ASN A 94 4.50 1.65 -17.54
N SER A 95 5.19 2.27 -18.52
CA SER A 95 6.44 1.71 -19.06
C SER A 95 7.54 1.60 -18.00
N GLN A 96 7.69 2.64 -17.16
CA GLN A 96 8.68 2.62 -16.07
C GLN A 96 8.34 1.55 -15.03
N LEU A 97 7.05 1.43 -14.67
CA LEU A 97 6.60 0.40 -13.73
C LEU A 97 6.85 -1.02 -14.27
N GLU A 98 6.63 -1.27 -15.57
CA GLU A 98 6.98 -2.56 -16.18
C GLU A 98 8.49 -2.82 -16.19
N GLU A 99 9.32 -1.80 -16.45
CA GLU A 99 10.78 -1.93 -16.39
C GLU A 99 11.26 -2.30 -14.99
N TYR A 100 10.77 -1.61 -13.94
CA TYR A 100 11.09 -1.96 -12.56
C TYR A 100 10.66 -3.39 -12.23
N LYS A 101 9.42 -3.77 -12.56
CA LYS A 101 8.91 -5.13 -12.32
C LYS A 101 9.72 -6.20 -13.04
N ASN A 102 10.20 -5.93 -14.25
CA ASN A 102 11.03 -6.85 -15.00
C ASN A 102 12.38 -7.14 -14.33
N ASN A 103 12.92 -6.17 -13.58
CA ASN A 103 14.17 -6.33 -12.82
C ASN A 103 13.98 -7.07 -11.49
N CYS A 104 12.74 -7.24 -11.03
CA CYS A 104 12.41 -7.83 -9.74
C CYS A 104 11.42 -9.00 -9.88
N ARG A 105 11.37 -9.68 -11.02
CA ARG A 105 10.38 -10.74 -11.31
C ARG A 105 10.39 -11.86 -10.28
N GLU A 106 11.54 -12.13 -9.68
CA GLU A 106 11.67 -13.15 -8.62
C GLU A 106 10.88 -12.82 -7.36
N LEU A 107 10.48 -11.56 -7.16
CA LEU A 107 9.70 -11.10 -6.01
C LEU A 107 8.19 -11.08 -6.25
N SER A 108 7.72 -11.40 -7.45
CA SER A 108 6.30 -11.24 -7.79
C SER A 108 5.38 -12.16 -6.97
N GLU A 109 5.87 -13.34 -6.60
CA GLU A 109 5.10 -14.34 -5.85
C GLU A 109 4.93 -13.97 -4.37
N ASP A 110 5.80 -13.10 -3.84
CA ASP A 110 5.79 -12.67 -2.43
C ASP A 110 4.81 -11.51 -2.18
N THR A 111 4.22 -10.95 -3.25
CA THR A 111 3.42 -9.72 -3.16
C THR A 111 1.91 -10.00 -3.12
N PRO A 112 1.14 -9.26 -2.30
CA PRO A 112 -0.31 -9.45 -2.20
C PRO A 112 -1.07 -9.24 -3.52
N ASP A 113 -0.63 -8.26 -4.32
CA ASP A 113 -1.25 -7.89 -5.58
C ASP A 113 -0.25 -7.21 -6.53
N GLY A 114 -0.65 -6.98 -7.78
CA GLY A 114 0.21 -6.39 -8.81
C GLY A 114 0.57 -4.91 -8.58
N GLU A 115 -0.23 -4.17 -7.82
CA GLU A 115 0.06 -2.80 -7.43
C GLU A 115 1.15 -2.78 -6.34
N PHE A 116 1.04 -3.69 -5.37
CA PHE A 116 2.06 -3.97 -4.36
C PHE A 116 3.38 -4.40 -5.00
N PHE A 117 3.34 -5.25 -6.03
CA PHE A 117 4.53 -5.61 -6.78
C PHE A 117 5.17 -4.41 -7.47
N SER A 118 4.37 -3.51 -8.03
CA SER A 118 4.86 -2.27 -8.64
C SER A 118 5.54 -1.39 -7.58
N ALA A 119 4.95 -1.25 -6.39
CA ALA A 119 5.55 -0.52 -5.29
C ALA A 119 6.86 -1.15 -4.80
N LEU A 120 6.91 -2.48 -4.65
CA LEU A 120 8.13 -3.20 -4.27
C LEU A 120 9.25 -3.04 -5.30
N ALA A 121 8.91 -3.14 -6.59
CA ALA A 121 9.89 -2.99 -7.66
C ALA A 121 10.49 -1.57 -7.70
N VAL A 122 9.67 -0.55 -7.43
CA VAL A 122 10.14 0.83 -7.26
C VAL A 122 11.00 0.95 -5.99
N ALA A 123 10.58 0.33 -4.88
CA ALA A 123 11.29 0.41 -3.61
C ALA A 123 12.73 -0.10 -3.71
N VAL A 124 12.92 -1.27 -4.32
CA VAL A 124 14.23 -1.89 -4.54
C VAL A 124 15.18 -1.02 -5.38
N SER A 125 14.63 -0.09 -6.16
CA SER A 125 15.37 0.84 -7.01
C SER A 125 15.49 2.25 -6.43
N HIS A 126 14.98 2.48 -5.22
CA HIS A 126 14.89 3.82 -4.64
C HIS A 126 16.27 4.38 -4.28
N ASN A 127 16.42 5.69 -4.45
CA ASN A 127 17.60 6.42 -4.01
C ASN A 127 17.39 6.94 -2.58
N PRO A 128 18.18 6.48 -1.58
CA PRO A 128 18.03 6.89 -0.18
C PRO A 128 18.14 8.42 0.06
N ASP A 129 18.78 9.16 -0.84
CA ASP A 129 18.86 10.64 -0.77
C ASP A 129 17.48 11.32 -0.95
N GLU A 130 16.49 10.61 -1.49
CA GLU A 130 15.13 11.10 -1.72
C GLU A 130 14.17 10.74 -0.58
N SER A 131 14.69 10.16 0.51
CA SER A 131 13.90 9.67 1.63
C SER A 131 13.49 10.76 2.63
N ASP A 132 12.29 10.63 3.20
CA ASP A 132 11.74 11.57 4.19
C ASP A 132 12.45 11.47 5.55
N ASN A 133 12.98 10.29 5.88
CA ASN A 133 13.69 10.05 7.13
C ASN A 133 14.83 9.06 6.92
N VAL A 134 16.05 9.47 7.31
CA VAL A 134 17.25 8.64 7.26
C VAL A 134 17.86 8.54 8.65
N PHE A 135 18.21 7.33 9.05
CA PHE A 135 18.86 7.01 10.31
C PHE A 135 20.06 6.09 10.09
N MET A 136 21.22 6.47 10.60
CA MET A 136 22.42 5.64 10.59
C MET A 136 22.48 4.80 11.86
N ALA A 137 22.21 3.50 11.75
CA ALA A 137 22.29 2.57 12.85
C ALA A 137 23.74 2.03 13.00
N PRO A 138 24.34 2.08 14.20
CA PRO A 138 25.74 1.64 14.38
C PRO A 138 25.93 0.12 14.33
N ASN A 139 24.84 -0.67 14.36
CA ASN A 139 24.86 -2.12 14.32
C ASN A 139 23.46 -2.68 13.97
N GLN A 140 23.39 -3.99 13.74
CA GLN A 140 22.15 -4.69 13.39
C GLN A 140 21.06 -4.54 14.45
N THR A 141 21.40 -4.56 15.74
CA THR A 141 20.40 -4.42 16.82
C THR A 141 19.71 -3.05 16.77
N ALA A 142 20.48 -1.97 16.56
CA ALA A 142 19.91 -0.64 16.42
C ALA A 142 19.07 -0.49 15.14
N ALA A 143 19.48 -1.13 14.04
CA ALA A 143 18.72 -1.14 12.79
C ALA A 143 17.37 -1.86 12.97
N GLN A 144 17.38 -3.04 13.60
CA GLN A 144 16.17 -3.82 13.90
C GLN A 144 15.23 -3.09 14.86
N LEU A 145 15.76 -2.38 15.87
CA LEU A 145 14.95 -1.54 16.75
C LEU A 145 14.30 -0.36 16.00
N TRP A 146 14.97 0.21 15.00
CA TRP A 146 14.38 1.23 14.13
C TRP A 146 13.31 0.61 13.23
N PHE A 147 13.60 -0.52 12.60
CA PHE A 147 12.73 -1.21 11.65
C PHE A 147 11.47 -1.80 12.30
N GLY A 148 11.56 -2.18 13.59
CA GLY A 148 10.44 -2.65 14.39
C GLY A 148 9.46 -1.55 14.85
N LYS A 149 9.75 -0.27 14.57
CA LYS A 149 8.78 0.82 14.77
C LYS A 149 7.70 0.84 13.69
N PHE A 150 7.94 0.11 12.60
CA PHE A 150 7.07 -0.03 11.46
C PHE A 150 6.39 -1.39 11.51
#